data_AF-A0A2D0HJ04-F1
#
_entry.id   AF-A0A2D0HJ04-F1
#
_cell.length_a   1.000
_cell.length_b   1.000
_cell.length_c   1.000
_cell.angle_alpha   90.00
_cell.angle_beta   90.00
_cell.angle_gamma   90.00
#
_symmetry.space_group_name_H-M   'P 1'
#
loop_
_entity.id
_entity.type
_entity.pdbx_description
1 polymer ?
#
loop_
_entity_poly.entity_id
_entity_poly.type
_entity_poly.pdbx_seq_one_letter_code
_entity_poly.pdbx_strand_id
1 'polypeptide(L)'
;MRDWWKQWLANLGWSQSLLLGTLDIVLVLALTYMILVIISERRTLWMVRGFIILMLASALSGRFGLPLLSFVLEKLVIGCAVAMAVALQSEFRRFLEQLGRGEFRQMFQPDRLAIPKSDSVIDEIVEAVKELSKNRIGALLIVETTGPIDERDFSVPGVKLNAEVSKELIQTIFQPKTLLHDGATLIRGSRIISSGIILPLSGRTASRQLGTRHRAAMGITERVENCICVVVSEETGSISLAERGTLNRPLTIRKLKESLEALLSPTVDREAVAPGLLSFVRRIGGKTLAL
;
A
#
# COMPACT_ATOMS: atom_id res chain seq x y z
N MET A 1 -46.46 -33.03 -36.45
CA MET A 1 -46.05 -31.60 -36.49
C MET A 1 -46.27 -30.83 -35.18
N ARG A 2 -46.82 -31.43 -34.10
CA ARG A 2 -47.20 -30.69 -32.87
C ARG A 2 -46.21 -30.88 -31.70
N ASP A 3 -45.21 -31.75 -31.87
CA ASP A 3 -44.25 -32.11 -30.81
C ASP A 3 -42.92 -31.33 -30.91
N TRP A 4 -42.59 -30.80 -32.09
CA TRP A 4 -41.41 -29.96 -32.31
C TRP A 4 -41.46 -28.62 -31.54
N TRP A 5 -42.65 -28.05 -31.36
CA TRP A 5 -42.84 -26.79 -30.63
C TRP A 5 -42.57 -26.95 -29.12
N LYS A 6 -42.87 -28.11 -28.54
CA LYS A 6 -42.60 -28.41 -27.12
C LYS A 6 -41.12 -28.62 -26.85
N GLN A 7 -40.40 -29.22 -27.79
CA GLN A 7 -38.95 -29.42 -27.71
C GLN A 7 -38.18 -28.10 -27.87
N TRP A 8 -38.68 -27.18 -28.71
CA TRP A 8 -38.08 -25.85 -28.87
C TRP A 8 -38.29 -24.94 -27.65
N LEU A 9 -39.47 -24.98 -27.01
CA LEU A 9 -39.76 -24.27 -25.76
C LEU A 9 -38.95 -24.79 -24.55
N ALA A 10 -38.69 -26.10 -24.48
CA ALA A 10 -37.86 -26.68 -23.42
C ALA A 10 -36.37 -26.28 -23.52
N ASN A 11 -35.83 -26.20 -24.74
CA ASN A 11 -34.46 -25.73 -24.97
C ASN A 11 -34.28 -24.23 -24.67
N LEU A 12 -35.33 -23.42 -24.86
CA LEU A 12 -35.31 -22.00 -24.53
C LEU A 12 -35.30 -21.76 -23.01
N GLY A 13 -36.02 -22.60 -22.25
CA GLY A 13 -35.99 -22.57 -20.78
C GLY A 13 -34.64 -23.00 -20.19
N TRP A 14 -33.96 -23.96 -20.83
CA TRP A 14 -32.62 -24.41 -20.42
C TRP A 14 -31.53 -23.40 -20.77
N SER A 15 -31.64 -22.69 -21.90
CA SER A 15 -30.66 -21.64 -22.23
C SER A 15 -30.80 -20.44 -21.31
N GLN A 16 -32.02 -20.07 -20.89
CA GLN A 16 -32.22 -18.98 -19.94
C GLN A 16 -31.77 -19.31 -18.52
N SER A 17 -31.97 -20.55 -18.04
CA SER A 17 -31.45 -20.96 -16.73
C SER A 17 -29.92 -21.05 -16.71
N LEU A 18 -29.29 -21.51 -17.80
CA LEU A 18 -27.84 -21.51 -17.95
C LEU A 18 -27.25 -20.10 -18.07
N LEU A 19 -27.90 -19.20 -18.83
CA LEU A 19 -27.51 -17.79 -18.94
C LEU A 19 -27.63 -17.05 -17.61
N LEU A 20 -28.71 -17.29 -16.86
CA LEU A 20 -28.87 -16.73 -15.50
C LEU A 20 -27.80 -17.27 -14.56
N GLY A 21 -27.48 -18.57 -14.62
CA GLY A 21 -26.42 -19.16 -13.80
C GLY A 21 -25.01 -18.67 -14.16
N THR A 22 -24.70 -18.48 -15.44
CA THR A 22 -23.42 -17.88 -15.86
C THR A 22 -23.34 -16.41 -15.51
N LEU A 23 -24.44 -15.66 -15.68
CA LEU A 23 -24.51 -14.25 -15.27
C LEU A 23 -24.32 -14.12 -13.76
N ASP A 24 -24.95 -14.99 -12.96
CA ASP A 24 -24.82 -15.00 -11.50
C ASP A 24 -23.39 -15.32 -11.07
N ILE A 25 -22.76 -16.35 -11.65
CA ILE A 25 -21.35 -16.67 -11.40
C ILE A 25 -20.44 -15.50 -11.79
N VAL A 26 -20.64 -14.88 -12.96
CA VAL A 26 -19.83 -13.74 -13.41
C VAL A 26 -20.04 -12.54 -12.49
N LEU A 27 -21.27 -12.28 -12.05
CA LEU A 27 -21.59 -11.19 -11.14
C LEU A 27 -20.95 -11.41 -9.77
N VAL A 28 -21.05 -12.62 -9.22
CA VAL A 28 -20.40 -13.01 -7.96
C VAL A 28 -18.87 -12.89 -8.08
N LEU A 29 -18.29 -13.33 -9.20
CA LEU A 29 -16.85 -13.27 -9.43
C LEU A 29 -16.36 -11.84 -9.63
N ALA A 30 -17.13 -11.00 -10.33
CA ALA A 30 -16.87 -9.57 -10.48
C ALA A 30 -16.99 -8.85 -9.13
N LEU A 31 -18.04 -9.13 -8.34
CA LEU A 31 -18.28 -8.54 -7.03
C LEU A 31 -17.19 -8.96 -6.01
N THR A 32 -16.80 -10.23 -6.05
CA THR A 32 -15.67 -10.75 -5.24
C THR A 32 -14.35 -10.10 -5.64
N TYR A 33 -14.08 -9.99 -6.94
CA TYR A 33 -12.89 -9.29 -7.45
C TYR A 33 -12.88 -7.83 -7.03
N MET A 34 -14.02 -7.14 -7.12
CA MET A 34 -14.16 -5.74 -6.72
C MET A 34 -13.87 -5.55 -5.23
N ILE A 35 -14.44 -6.40 -4.37
CA ILE A 35 -14.16 -6.40 -2.93
C ILE A 35 -12.67 -6.62 -2.66
N LEU A 36 -12.02 -7.56 -3.37
CA LEU A 36 -10.60 -7.83 -3.22
C LEU A 36 -9.70 -6.67 -3.65
N VAL A 37 -10.07 -5.93 -4.70
CA VAL A 37 -9.31 -4.75 -5.17
C VAL A 37 -9.47 -3.56 -4.23
N ILE A 38 -10.65 -3.38 -3.64
CA ILE A 38 -10.94 -2.31 -2.68
C ILE A 38 -10.19 -2.48 -1.36
N ILE A 39 -9.95 -3.72 -0.95
CA ILE A 39 -9.16 -4.02 0.24
C ILE A 39 -7.67 -3.90 -0.11
N SER A 40 -7.15 -2.66 -0.09
CA SER A 40 -5.73 -2.38 -0.34
C SER A 40 -4.80 -2.79 0.81
N GLU A 41 -5.35 -3.21 1.95
CA GLU A 41 -4.56 -3.54 3.12
C GLU A 41 -4.18 -5.03 3.15
N ARG A 42 -2.87 -5.33 3.12
CA ARG A 42 -2.39 -6.72 3.14
C ARG A 42 -2.99 -7.51 4.31
N ARG A 43 -3.06 -6.93 5.51
CA ARG A 43 -3.59 -7.60 6.71
C ARG A 43 -5.04 -8.06 6.55
N THR A 44 -5.89 -7.19 6.02
CA THR A 44 -7.32 -7.49 5.80
C THR A 44 -7.51 -8.54 4.70
N LEU A 45 -6.65 -8.54 3.67
CA LEU A 45 -6.64 -9.62 2.67
C LEU A 45 -6.30 -11.00 3.26
N TRP A 46 -5.37 -11.09 4.21
CA TRP A 46 -5.07 -12.37 4.91
C TRP A 46 -6.27 -12.85 5.73
N MET A 47 -6.96 -11.96 6.44
CA MET A 47 -8.16 -12.30 7.23
C MET A 47 -9.31 -12.79 6.34
N VAL A 48 -9.59 -12.07 5.25
CA VAL A 48 -10.65 -12.44 4.28
C VAL A 48 -10.32 -13.77 3.58
N ARG A 49 -9.07 -13.97 3.14
CA ARG A 49 -8.63 -15.26 2.57
C ARG A 49 -8.80 -16.42 3.57
N GLY A 50 -8.42 -16.20 4.83
CA GLY A 50 -8.61 -17.19 5.90
C GLY A 50 -10.08 -17.56 6.09
N PHE A 51 -10.98 -16.57 6.07
CA PHE A 51 -12.42 -16.80 6.17
C PHE A 51 -13.01 -17.51 4.95
N ILE A 52 -12.55 -17.20 3.73
CA ILE A 52 -12.94 -17.93 2.51
C ILE A 52 -12.50 -19.40 2.58
N ILE A 53 -11.26 -19.67 3.03
CA ILE A 53 -10.76 -21.03 3.22
C ILE A 53 -11.60 -21.77 4.26
N LEU A 54 -11.97 -21.12 5.36
CA LEU A 54 -12.81 -21.69 6.40
C LEU A 54 -14.23 -22.02 5.88
N MET A 55 -14.84 -21.12 5.11
CA MET A 55 -16.13 -21.35 4.43
C MET A 55 -16.05 -22.56 3.49
N LEU A 56 -15.00 -22.65 2.67
CA LEU A 56 -14.75 -23.80 1.79
C LEU A 56 -14.58 -25.11 2.58
N ALA A 57 -13.80 -25.09 3.66
CA ALA A 57 -13.60 -26.25 4.52
C ALA A 57 -14.92 -26.72 5.16
N SER A 58 -15.77 -25.78 5.61
CA SER A 58 -17.10 -26.08 6.15
C SER A 58 -18.01 -26.73 5.10
N ALA A 59 -18.07 -26.16 3.90
CA ALA A 59 -18.87 -26.70 2.79
C ALA A 59 -18.39 -28.09 2.33
N LEU A 60 -17.08 -28.30 2.27
CA LEU A 60 -16.49 -29.60 1.95
C LEU A 60 -16.79 -30.62 3.04
N SER A 61 -16.67 -30.26 4.33
CA SER A 61 -16.98 -31.13 5.46
C SER A 61 -18.43 -31.65 5.41
N GLY A 62 -19.39 -30.77 5.08
CA GLY A 62 -20.79 -31.15 4.88
C GLY A 62 -20.96 -32.12 3.70
N ARG A 63 -20.22 -31.93 2.60
CA ARG A 63 -20.27 -32.81 1.42
C ARG A 63 -19.63 -34.18 1.66
N PHE A 64 -18.59 -34.25 2.50
CA PHE A 64 -17.93 -35.51 2.88
C PHE A 64 -18.65 -36.25 4.01
N GLY A 65 -19.74 -35.70 4.56
CA GLY A 65 -20.55 -36.35 5.59
C GLY A 65 -19.86 -36.47 6.94
N LEU A 66 -19.07 -35.47 7.35
CA LEU A 66 -18.38 -35.43 8.64
C LEU A 66 -19.18 -34.56 9.65
N PRO A 67 -20.18 -35.11 10.37
CA PRO A 67 -21.19 -34.32 11.09
C PRO A 67 -20.61 -33.51 12.27
N LEU A 68 -19.64 -34.05 12.98
CA LEU A 68 -18.98 -33.34 14.09
C LEU A 68 -18.12 -32.19 13.57
N LEU A 69 -17.37 -32.43 12.49
CA LEU A 69 -16.51 -31.43 11.88
C LEU A 69 -17.34 -30.31 11.24
N SER A 70 -18.43 -30.64 10.54
CA SER A 70 -19.34 -29.63 9.98
C SER A 70 -19.98 -28.79 11.08
N PHE A 71 -20.42 -29.40 12.19
CA PHE A 71 -20.97 -28.66 13.33
C PHE A 71 -19.96 -27.67 13.90
N VAL A 72 -18.72 -28.09 14.17
CA VAL A 72 -17.68 -27.22 14.72
C VAL A 72 -17.32 -26.09 13.74
N LEU A 73 -17.09 -26.42 12.47
CA LEU A 73 -16.74 -25.43 11.45
C LEU A 73 -17.85 -24.42 11.22
N GLU A 74 -19.12 -24.84 11.23
CA GLU A 74 -20.26 -23.93 11.09
C GLU A 74 -20.33 -22.93 12.26
N LYS A 75 -20.16 -23.40 13.51
CA LYS A 75 -20.10 -22.49 14.67
C LYS A 75 -18.89 -21.55 14.60
N LEU A 76 -17.75 -22.03 14.12
CA LEU A 76 -16.55 -21.23 13.95
C LEU A 76 -16.73 -20.17 12.86
N VAL A 77 -17.36 -20.51 11.73
CA VAL A 77 -17.72 -19.56 10.66
C VAL A 77 -18.62 -18.46 11.22
N ILE A 78 -19.64 -18.80 12.00
CA ILE A 78 -20.53 -17.81 12.62
C ILE A 78 -19.75 -16.87 13.54
N GLY A 79 -18.90 -17.41 14.43
CA GLY A 79 -18.08 -16.60 15.34
C GLY A 79 -17.08 -15.70 14.59
N CYS A 80 -16.40 -16.24 13.58
CA CYS A 80 -15.48 -15.47 12.74
C CYS A 80 -16.20 -14.40 11.92
N ALA A 81 -17.43 -14.65 11.45
CA ALA A 81 -18.20 -13.65 10.72
C ALA A 81 -18.55 -12.45 11.60
N VAL A 82 -18.96 -12.69 12.86
CA VAL A 82 -19.23 -11.62 13.83
C VAL A 82 -17.95 -10.85 14.16
N ALA A 83 -16.85 -11.55 14.44
CA ALA A 83 -15.56 -10.92 14.71
C ALA A 83 -15.07 -10.09 13.51
N MET A 84 -15.24 -10.60 12.29
CA MET A 84 -14.91 -9.92 11.04
C MET A 84 -15.75 -8.65 10.86
N ALA A 85 -17.06 -8.71 11.11
CA ALA A 85 -17.94 -7.55 11.00
C ALA A 85 -17.52 -6.41 11.95
N VAL A 86 -17.11 -6.75 13.17
CA VAL A 86 -16.58 -5.77 14.14
C VAL A 86 -15.20 -5.26 13.71
N ALA A 87 -14.30 -6.14 13.27
CA ALA A 87 -12.94 -5.77 12.87
C ALA A 87 -12.89 -4.93 11.59
N LEU A 88 -13.78 -5.17 10.63
CA LEU A 88 -13.85 -4.48 9.33
C LEU A 88 -14.84 -3.30 9.35
N GLN A 89 -15.30 -2.85 10.52
CA GLN A 89 -16.32 -1.79 10.61
C GLN A 89 -15.85 -0.48 9.94
N SER A 90 -14.57 -0.11 10.11
CA SER A 90 -13.95 1.06 9.49
C SER A 90 -13.86 0.97 7.97
N GLU A 91 -13.55 -0.23 7.46
CA GLU A 91 -13.32 -0.53 6.06
C GLU A 91 -14.66 -0.56 5.30
N PHE A 92 -15.69 -1.19 5.89
CA PHE A 92 -17.06 -1.15 5.34
C PHE A 92 -17.60 0.27 5.28
N ARG A 93 -17.39 1.05 6.33
CA ARG A 93 -17.77 2.47 6.33
C ARG A 93 -17.08 3.23 5.20
N ARG A 94 -15.76 3.07 5.07
CA ARG A 94 -14.98 3.71 3.99
C ARG A 94 -15.46 3.28 2.61
N PHE A 95 -15.75 1.99 2.41
CA PHE A 95 -16.31 1.47 1.17
C PHE A 95 -17.67 2.10 0.84
N LEU A 96 -18.58 2.19 1.81
CA LEU A 96 -19.88 2.83 1.62
C LEU A 96 -19.77 4.33 1.35
N GLU A 97 -18.84 5.02 2.03
CA GLU A 97 -18.55 6.43 1.76
C GLU A 97 -18.01 6.64 0.34
N GLN A 98 -17.13 5.75 -0.14
CA GLN A 98 -16.62 5.78 -1.52
C GLN A 98 -17.70 5.44 -2.56
N LEU A 99 -18.55 4.44 -2.27
CA LEU A 99 -19.70 4.07 -3.11
C LEU A 99 -20.71 5.21 -3.21
N GLY A 100 -21.00 5.89 -2.09
CA GLY A 100 -21.94 7.01 -2.00
C GLY A 100 -21.47 8.29 -2.69
N ARG A 101 -20.14 8.49 -2.82
CA ARG A 101 -19.56 9.65 -3.53
C ARG A 101 -19.52 9.47 -5.06
N GLY A 102 -19.84 8.28 -5.59
CA GLY A 102 -19.80 8.03 -7.03
C GLY A 102 -18.36 7.98 -7.60
N GLU A 103 -17.35 7.81 -6.75
CA GLU A 103 -15.92 7.75 -7.11
C GLU A 103 -15.52 6.43 -7.82
N PHE A 104 -16.48 5.64 -8.30
CA PHE A 104 -16.21 4.44 -9.11
C PHE A 104 -15.36 4.73 -10.36
N ARG A 105 -15.47 5.95 -10.91
CA ARG A 105 -14.64 6.40 -12.05
C ARG A 105 -13.14 6.56 -11.71
N GLN A 106 -12.79 6.70 -10.43
CA GLN A 106 -11.38 6.73 -9.99
C GLN A 106 -10.81 5.33 -9.77
N MET A 107 -11.63 4.29 -9.53
CA MET A 107 -11.15 2.89 -9.46
C MET A 107 -10.87 2.26 -10.84
N PHE A 108 -11.55 2.70 -11.91
CA PHE A 108 -11.31 2.23 -13.29
C PHE A 108 -10.32 3.09 -14.07
N GLN A 109 -9.92 4.24 -13.53
CA GLN A 109 -8.72 4.88 -14.01
C GLN A 109 -7.56 4.19 -13.31
N PRO A 110 -6.62 3.54 -14.03
CA PRO A 110 -5.31 3.31 -13.43
C PRO A 110 -4.88 4.69 -12.98
N ASP A 111 -4.50 4.84 -11.71
CA ASP A 111 -3.95 6.06 -11.15
C ASP A 111 -2.81 6.55 -12.06
N ARG A 112 -3.18 7.29 -13.11
CA ARG A 112 -2.45 8.45 -13.53
C ARG A 112 -2.76 9.44 -12.43
N LEU A 113 -2.13 9.19 -11.28
CA LEU A 113 -1.57 10.24 -10.46
C LEU A 113 -0.99 11.21 -11.49
N ALA A 114 -1.73 12.27 -11.76
CA ALA A 114 -1.17 13.43 -12.41
C ALA A 114 -0.19 13.94 -11.36
N ILE A 115 1.01 13.36 -11.36
CA ILE A 115 2.16 13.81 -10.59
C ILE A 115 2.42 15.20 -11.15
N PRO A 116 2.08 16.28 -10.45
CA PRO A 116 2.61 17.57 -10.83
C PRO A 116 4.10 17.46 -10.51
N LYS A 117 4.95 17.39 -11.55
CA LYS A 117 6.43 17.41 -11.49
C LYS A 117 7.02 16.85 -10.18
N SER A 118 7.35 15.55 -10.15
CA SER A 118 8.10 14.91 -9.06
C SER A 118 9.35 15.70 -8.66
N ASP A 119 9.99 16.37 -9.63
CA ASP A 119 11.15 17.22 -9.40
C ASP A 119 10.85 18.37 -8.43
N SER A 120 9.68 19.02 -8.53
CA SER A 120 9.40 20.17 -7.67
C SER A 120 9.22 19.77 -6.21
N VAL A 121 8.56 18.64 -5.92
CA VAL A 121 8.33 18.22 -4.53
C VAL A 121 9.64 17.77 -3.87
N ILE A 122 10.47 17.01 -4.60
CA ILE A 122 11.78 16.61 -4.09
C ILE A 122 12.65 17.84 -3.84
N ASP A 123 12.63 18.82 -4.75
CA ASP A 123 13.37 20.08 -4.59
C ASP A 123 12.90 20.86 -3.34
N GLU A 124 11.59 20.96 -3.11
CA GLU A 124 11.02 21.61 -1.91
C GLU A 124 11.47 20.90 -0.61
N ILE A 125 11.44 19.55 -0.59
CA ILE A 125 11.90 18.76 0.56
C ILE A 125 13.40 18.97 0.80
N VAL A 126 14.20 18.89 -0.27
CA VAL A 126 15.66 19.00 -0.19
C VAL A 126 16.08 20.38 0.28
N GLU A 127 15.48 21.45 -0.24
CA GLU A 127 15.79 22.82 0.19
C GLU A 127 15.32 23.09 1.62
N ALA A 128 14.17 22.53 2.04
CA ALA A 128 13.73 22.59 3.43
C ALA A 128 14.71 21.89 4.38
N VAL A 129 15.11 20.65 4.05
CA VAL A 129 16.04 19.85 4.85
C VAL A 129 17.42 20.52 4.93
N LYS A 130 17.89 21.15 3.85
CA LYS A 130 19.14 21.92 3.82
C LYS A 130 19.12 23.08 4.83
N GLU A 131 18.05 23.86 4.85
CA GLU A 131 17.93 24.99 5.77
C GLU A 131 17.79 24.51 7.23
N LEU A 132 16.98 23.47 7.47
CA LEU A 132 16.85 22.83 8.79
C LEU A 132 18.19 22.28 9.30
N SER A 133 18.96 21.62 8.43
CA SER A 133 20.29 21.09 8.72
C SER A 133 21.28 22.20 9.10
N LYS A 134 21.31 23.28 8.30
CA LYS A 134 22.17 24.44 8.54
C LYS A 134 21.88 25.11 9.89
N ASN A 135 20.60 25.21 10.24
CA ASN A 135 20.14 25.81 11.49
C ASN A 135 20.10 24.82 12.67
N ARG A 136 20.50 23.55 12.45
CA ARG A 136 20.45 22.44 13.43
C ARG A 136 19.07 22.27 14.06
N ILE A 137 18.04 22.41 13.24
CA ILE A 137 16.66 22.17 13.65
C ILE A 137 16.35 20.69 13.39
N GLY A 138 15.95 19.97 14.45
CA GLY A 138 15.60 18.56 14.35
C GLY A 138 14.33 18.35 13.51
N ALA A 139 14.41 17.43 12.55
CA ALA A 139 13.28 17.12 11.67
C ALA A 139 13.18 15.62 11.40
N LEU A 140 11.94 15.16 11.17
CA LEU A 140 11.63 13.78 10.86
C LEU A 140 10.49 13.74 9.83
N LEU A 141 10.86 13.52 8.57
CA LEU A 141 9.94 13.46 7.44
C LEU A 141 9.72 11.99 7.07
N ILE A 142 8.47 11.57 6.94
CA ILE A 142 8.08 10.27 6.42
C ILE A 142 7.58 10.49 5.00
N VAL A 143 8.15 9.77 4.03
CA VAL A 143 7.75 9.86 2.63
C VAL A 143 7.29 8.47 2.17
N GLU A 144 6.08 8.42 1.60
CA GLU A 144 5.52 7.21 1.02
C GLU A 144 6.10 6.94 -0.38
N THR A 145 6.40 5.67 -0.70
CA THR A 145 6.93 5.29 -2.00
C THR A 145 5.89 4.68 -2.93
N THR A 146 5.54 3.41 -2.71
CA THR A 146 4.72 2.60 -3.63
C THR A 146 3.29 2.38 -3.16
N GLY A 147 2.95 2.81 -1.93
CA GLY A 147 1.62 2.67 -1.37
C GLY A 147 1.44 3.50 -0.10
N PRO A 148 0.18 3.68 0.37
CA PRO A 148 -0.10 4.44 1.57
C PRO A 148 0.37 3.73 2.83
N ILE A 149 0.84 4.49 3.82
CA ILE A 149 1.11 4.03 5.18
C ILE A 149 -0.19 4.12 5.98
N ASP A 150 -0.47 3.10 6.79
CA ASP A 150 -1.66 3.07 7.62
C ASP A 150 -1.45 3.90 8.90
N GLU A 151 -2.49 4.62 9.33
CA GLU A 151 -2.45 5.39 10.58
C GLU A 151 -2.22 4.46 11.80
N ARG A 152 -2.57 3.16 11.70
CA ARG A 152 -2.34 2.13 12.73
C ARG A 152 -0.87 1.78 12.95
N ASP A 153 0.00 2.07 11.99
CA ASP A 153 1.44 1.86 12.14
C ASP A 153 2.09 2.95 13.01
N PHE A 154 1.39 4.05 13.23
CA PHE A 154 1.79 5.14 14.11
C PHE A 154 1.37 4.86 15.55
N SER A 155 2.16 5.33 16.52
CA SER A 155 1.75 5.29 17.93
C SER A 155 0.71 6.36 18.25
N VAL A 156 0.85 7.55 17.64
CA VAL A 156 -0.16 8.62 17.66
C VAL A 156 -0.22 9.26 16.27
N PRO A 157 -1.40 9.39 15.63
CA PRO A 157 -1.54 9.81 14.22
C PRO A 157 -1.27 11.30 13.95
N GLY A 158 -1.05 12.12 14.99
CA GLY A 158 -0.74 13.55 14.86
C GLY A 158 -1.93 14.43 14.42
N VAL A 159 -1.64 15.66 14.03
CA VAL A 159 -2.62 16.66 13.55
C VAL A 159 -2.71 16.59 12.03
N LYS A 160 -3.93 16.45 11.50
CA LYS A 160 -4.18 16.41 10.04
C LYS A 160 -4.07 17.81 9.44
N LEU A 161 -3.29 17.94 8.36
CA LEU A 161 -3.03 19.21 7.67
C LEU A 161 -3.60 19.22 6.24
N ASN A 162 -3.38 18.13 5.48
CA ASN A 162 -3.77 18.03 4.06
C ASN A 162 -3.29 19.20 3.17
N ALA A 163 -2.13 19.76 3.50
CA ALA A 163 -1.56 20.92 2.82
C ALA A 163 -0.67 20.50 1.64
N GLU A 164 -0.45 21.40 0.69
CA GLU A 164 0.56 21.18 -0.37
C GLU A 164 1.97 21.28 0.21
N VAL A 165 2.88 20.45 -0.32
CA VAL A 165 4.28 20.48 0.11
C VAL A 165 4.92 21.78 -0.38
N SER A 166 5.45 22.56 0.56
CA SER A 166 6.35 23.69 0.30
C SER A 166 7.45 23.72 1.33
N LYS A 167 8.61 24.27 0.96
CA LYS A 167 9.75 24.43 1.88
C LYS A 167 9.38 25.28 3.09
N GLU A 168 8.61 26.35 2.90
CA GLU A 168 8.20 27.25 3.98
C GLU A 168 7.35 26.51 5.01
N LEU A 169 6.45 25.64 4.55
CA LEU A 169 5.58 24.87 5.43
C LEU A 169 6.37 23.82 6.22
N ILE A 170 7.27 23.08 5.56
CA ILE A 170 8.13 22.10 6.24
C ILE A 170 8.99 22.80 7.30
N GLN A 171 9.62 23.92 6.95
CA GLN A 171 10.43 24.69 7.90
C GLN A 171 9.60 25.20 9.09
N THR A 172 8.39 25.71 8.83
CA THR A 172 7.48 26.19 9.87
C THR A 172 7.04 25.08 10.82
N ILE A 173 6.73 23.90 10.28
CA ILE A 173 6.32 22.73 11.06
C ILE A 173 7.41 22.33 12.07
N PHE A 174 8.67 22.27 11.63
CA PHE A 174 9.79 21.84 12.48
C PHE A 174 10.40 22.97 13.31
N GLN A 175 9.87 24.19 13.22
CA GLN A 175 10.36 25.29 14.04
C GLN A 175 10.22 24.94 15.54
N PRO A 176 11.32 25.05 16.33
CA PRO A 176 11.27 24.72 17.74
C PRO A 176 10.19 25.51 18.49
N LYS A 177 9.61 24.88 19.53
CA LYS A 177 8.57 25.47 20.40
C LYS A 177 7.18 25.63 19.76
N THR A 178 6.96 25.09 18.57
CA THR A 178 5.60 24.96 17.99
C THR A 178 4.92 23.69 18.52
N LEU A 179 3.61 23.52 18.33
CA LEU A 179 2.95 22.26 18.72
C LEU A 179 3.22 21.10 17.75
N LEU A 180 3.69 21.40 16.53
CA LEU A 180 3.85 20.40 15.46
C LEU A 180 5.29 19.88 15.31
N HIS A 181 6.29 20.58 15.84
CA HIS A 181 7.70 20.18 15.67
C HIS A 181 8.09 18.89 16.41
N ASP A 182 7.31 18.52 17.43
CA ASP A 182 7.52 17.31 18.20
C ASP A 182 6.81 16.14 17.53
N GLY A 183 7.56 15.43 16.69
CA GLY A 183 7.11 14.23 16.02
C GLY A 183 7.58 14.17 14.57
N ALA A 184 6.91 13.32 13.82
CA ALA A 184 7.15 13.12 12.40
C ALA A 184 6.08 13.80 11.54
N THR A 185 6.44 14.12 10.30
CA THR A 185 5.52 14.69 9.29
C THR A 185 5.37 13.71 8.14
N LEU A 186 4.14 13.33 7.81
CA LEU A 186 3.81 12.39 6.73
C LEU A 186 3.56 13.13 5.42
N ILE A 187 4.34 12.78 4.40
CA ILE A 187 4.23 13.28 3.03
C ILE A 187 3.77 12.15 2.11
N ARG A 188 2.68 12.40 1.39
CA ARG A 188 2.08 11.51 0.38
C ARG A 188 2.01 12.25 -0.94
N GLY A 189 2.82 11.82 -1.91
CA GLY A 189 2.94 12.51 -3.19
C GLY A 189 3.32 13.99 -2.99
N SER A 190 2.45 14.91 -3.43
CA SER A 190 2.66 16.35 -3.31
C SER A 190 2.00 17.01 -2.08
N ARG A 191 1.50 16.22 -1.11
CA ARG A 191 0.79 16.74 0.07
C ARG A 191 1.38 16.29 1.40
N ILE A 192 1.36 17.18 2.37
CA ILE A 192 1.58 16.89 3.79
C ILE A 192 0.24 16.46 4.39
N ILE A 193 0.12 15.20 4.76
CA ILE A 193 -1.12 14.62 5.28
C ILE A 193 -1.31 15.00 6.76
N SER A 194 -0.29 14.77 7.58
CA SER A 194 -0.31 15.08 9.01
C SER A 194 1.09 15.38 9.54
N SER A 195 1.14 16.04 10.69
CA SER A 195 2.38 16.37 11.41
C SER A 195 2.20 16.18 12.92
N GLY A 196 3.30 16.17 13.68
CA GLY A 196 3.30 15.81 15.10
C GLY A 196 2.98 14.32 15.33
N ILE A 197 3.31 13.45 14.37
CA ILE A 197 3.05 12.01 14.45
C ILE A 197 4.07 11.39 15.41
N ILE A 198 3.60 10.60 16.38
CA ILE A 198 4.48 9.84 17.26
C ILE A 198 4.67 8.45 16.66
N LEU A 199 5.93 8.11 16.38
CA LEU A 199 6.31 6.87 15.75
C LEU A 199 6.83 5.84 16.76
N PRO A 200 6.70 4.54 16.45
CA PRO A 200 7.35 3.49 17.23
C PRO A 200 8.87 3.61 17.15
N LEU A 201 9.55 3.34 18.27
CA LEU A 201 11.02 3.36 18.34
C LEU A 201 11.59 1.97 18.04
N SER A 202 12.65 1.89 17.25
CA SER A 202 13.41 0.64 17.06
C SER A 202 14.10 0.20 18.37
N GLY A 203 14.08 -1.11 18.61
CA GLY A 203 14.75 -1.77 19.73
C GLY A 203 16.19 -2.24 19.44
N ARG A 204 16.70 -2.04 18.22
CA ARG A 204 18.04 -2.54 17.84
C ARG A 204 19.16 -1.80 18.58
N THR A 205 20.12 -2.55 19.12
CA THR A 205 21.21 -2.10 20.01
C THR A 205 22.25 -1.18 19.37
N ALA A 206 22.26 -0.98 18.05
CA ALA A 206 23.16 -0.05 17.35
C ALA A 206 22.93 1.44 17.69
N SER A 207 22.05 1.73 18.66
CA SER A 207 21.36 3.00 18.87
C SER A 207 21.78 3.80 20.11
N ARG A 208 22.81 3.41 20.86
CA ARG A 208 23.18 4.15 22.09
C ARG A 208 23.60 5.60 21.85
N GLN A 209 24.07 5.92 20.65
CA GLN A 209 24.40 7.29 20.21
C GLN A 209 23.33 7.92 19.30
N LEU A 210 22.17 7.26 19.13
CA LEU A 210 21.09 7.74 18.25
C LEU A 210 20.01 8.44 19.07
N GLY A 211 19.75 9.70 18.73
CA GLY A 211 18.61 10.45 19.26
C GLY A 211 17.26 9.78 18.94
N THR A 212 16.22 10.20 19.65
CA THR A 212 14.86 9.65 19.55
C THR A 212 14.29 9.68 18.13
N ARG A 213 14.50 10.77 17.38
CA ARG A 213 14.05 10.90 15.97
C ARG A 213 14.67 9.84 15.04
N HIS A 214 15.94 9.50 15.23
CA HIS A 214 16.60 8.45 14.44
C HIS A 214 16.03 7.07 14.78
N ARG A 215 15.79 6.80 16.07
CA ARG A 215 15.18 5.55 16.51
C ARG A 215 13.75 5.40 16.01
N ALA A 216 13.00 6.49 15.98
CA ALA A 216 11.65 6.56 15.40
C ALA A 216 11.67 6.26 13.90
N ALA A 217 12.58 6.90 13.15
CA ALA A 217 12.75 6.65 11.71
C ALA A 217 13.07 5.19 11.40
N MET A 218 13.97 4.55 12.17
CA MET A 218 14.25 3.12 12.01
C MET A 218 13.02 2.28 12.41
N GLY A 219 12.34 2.61 13.51
CA GLY A 219 11.23 1.81 14.01
C GLY A 219 10.03 1.76 13.05
N ILE A 220 9.70 2.86 12.37
CA ILE A 220 8.64 2.85 11.36
C ILE A 220 9.07 2.12 10.08
N THR A 221 10.31 2.33 9.61
CA THR A 221 10.82 1.69 8.40
C THR A 221 11.13 0.19 8.58
N GLU A 222 11.24 -0.30 9.81
CA GLU A 222 11.26 -1.73 10.14
C GLU A 222 9.88 -2.39 9.97
N ARG A 223 8.80 -1.66 10.25
CA ARG A 223 7.42 -2.16 10.20
C ARG A 223 6.79 -2.02 8.82
N VAL A 224 7.18 -0.98 8.09
CA VAL A 224 6.55 -0.57 6.84
C VAL A 224 7.60 -0.54 5.72
N GLU A 225 7.44 -1.41 4.72
CA GLU A 225 8.40 -1.55 3.62
C GLU A 225 8.36 -0.38 2.63
N ASN A 226 7.18 0.22 2.44
CA ASN A 226 6.90 1.34 1.53
C ASN A 226 7.08 2.71 2.20
N CYS A 227 8.01 2.80 3.16
CA CYS A 227 8.25 3.98 3.97
C CYS A 227 9.74 4.34 3.91
N ILE A 228 10.02 5.61 3.63
CA ILE A 228 11.35 6.20 3.76
C ILE A 228 11.26 7.33 4.77
N CYS A 229 12.28 7.47 5.61
CA CYS A 229 12.35 8.60 6.53
C CYS A 229 13.60 9.43 6.31
N VAL A 230 13.43 10.75 6.19
CA VAL A 230 14.53 11.71 6.22
C VAL A 230 14.61 12.31 7.61
N VAL A 231 15.79 12.25 8.23
CA VAL A 231 16.04 12.73 9.58
C VAL A 231 17.10 13.82 9.57
N VAL A 232 16.84 14.91 10.28
CA VAL A 232 17.85 15.95 10.58
C VAL A 232 18.13 15.92 12.08
N SER A 233 19.40 15.79 12.45
CA SER A 233 19.85 15.81 13.83
C SER A 233 19.81 17.23 14.42
N GLU A 234 19.12 17.42 15.53
CA GLU A 234 19.13 18.69 16.28
C GLU A 234 20.48 19.00 16.94
N GLU A 235 21.26 17.97 17.27
CA GLU A 235 22.58 18.13 17.91
C GLU A 235 23.65 18.54 16.90
N THR A 236 23.68 17.86 15.75
CA THR A 236 24.78 17.94 14.79
C THR A 236 24.41 18.61 13.47
N GLY A 237 23.13 18.78 13.18
CA GLY A 237 22.63 19.16 11.85
C GLY A 237 22.81 18.07 10.78
N SER A 238 23.34 16.90 11.14
CA SER A 238 23.57 15.81 10.17
C SER A 238 22.27 15.25 9.61
N ILE A 239 22.29 14.92 8.32
CA ILE A 239 21.15 14.37 7.59
C ILE A 239 21.33 12.87 7.49
N SER A 240 20.26 12.13 7.78
CA SER A 240 20.22 10.67 7.67
C SER A 240 18.99 10.25 6.88
N LEU A 241 19.10 9.14 6.15
CA LEU A 241 17.99 8.49 5.46
C LEU A 241 17.77 7.12 6.09
N ALA A 242 16.56 6.83 6.55
CA ALA A 242 16.19 5.51 7.02
C ALA A 242 15.34 4.79 5.97
N GLU A 243 15.69 3.55 5.70
CA GLU A 243 14.97 2.65 4.79
C GLU A 243 15.11 1.21 5.31
N ARG A 244 13.99 0.47 5.37
CA ARG A 244 13.95 -0.95 5.78
C ARG A 244 14.70 -1.23 7.10
N GLY A 245 14.58 -0.31 8.07
CA GLY A 245 15.24 -0.41 9.37
C GLY A 245 16.75 -0.18 9.35
N THR A 246 17.32 0.24 8.23
CA THR A 246 18.71 0.67 8.12
C THR A 246 18.78 2.19 8.06
N LEU A 247 19.83 2.78 8.64
CA LEU A 247 20.02 4.22 8.69
C LEU A 247 21.31 4.58 7.95
N ASN A 248 21.17 5.22 6.80
CA ASN A 248 22.28 5.72 5.99
C ASN A 248 22.66 7.13 6.45
N ARG A 249 23.86 7.28 7.01
CA ARG A 249 24.33 8.54 7.61
C ARG A 249 25.86 8.66 7.63
N PRO A 250 26.42 9.87 7.68
CA PRO A 250 25.77 11.14 7.31
C PRO A 250 25.64 11.27 5.79
N LEU A 251 24.56 11.89 5.31
CA LEU A 251 24.34 12.16 3.90
C LEU A 251 24.60 13.62 3.56
N THR A 252 25.13 13.86 2.36
CA THR A 252 25.19 15.20 1.78
C THR A 252 23.85 15.52 1.13
N ILE A 253 23.53 16.81 0.98
CA ILE A 253 22.31 17.27 0.29
C ILE A 253 22.20 16.70 -1.13
N ARG A 254 23.32 16.62 -1.85
CA ARG A 254 23.33 16.02 -3.19
C ARG A 254 22.96 14.53 -3.15
N LYS A 255 23.57 13.75 -2.24
CA LYS A 255 23.23 12.33 -2.06
C LYS A 255 21.80 12.13 -1.60
N LEU A 256 21.26 13.02 -0.75
CA LEU A 256 19.87 12.97 -0.33
C LEU A 256 18.94 13.11 -1.55
N LYS A 257 19.18 14.13 -2.40
CA LYS A 257 18.40 14.34 -3.62
C LYS A 257 18.49 13.12 -4.55
N GLU A 258 19.69 12.64 -4.85
CA GLU A 258 19.91 11.44 -5.67
C GLU A 258 19.18 10.21 -5.09
N SER A 259 19.21 10.01 -3.77
CA SER A 259 18.53 8.88 -3.11
C SER A 259 17.01 9.01 -3.19
N LEU A 260 16.47 10.22 -2.95
CA LEU A 260 15.03 10.47 -3.03
C LEU A 260 14.52 10.28 -4.46
N GLU A 261 15.22 10.81 -5.46
CA GLU A 261 14.88 10.62 -6.88
C GLU A 261 14.88 9.14 -7.26
N ALA A 262 15.89 8.37 -6.84
CA ALA A 262 15.98 6.94 -7.13
C ALA A 262 14.86 6.12 -6.47
N LEU A 263 14.39 6.55 -5.30
CA LEU A 263 13.39 5.82 -4.52
C LEU A 263 11.94 6.25 -4.81
N LEU A 264 11.74 7.48 -5.30
CA LEU A 264 10.42 8.06 -5.60
C LEU A 264 10.09 8.09 -7.09
N SER A 265 11.09 7.98 -7.97
CA SER A 265 10.80 7.85 -9.40
C SER A 265 10.00 6.57 -9.63
N PRO A 266 8.92 6.60 -10.41
CA PRO A 266 8.34 5.38 -10.91
C PRO A 266 9.48 4.65 -11.61
N THR A 267 9.68 3.39 -11.30
CA THR A 267 10.57 2.50 -12.04
C THR A 267 10.22 2.62 -13.52
N VAL A 268 10.93 3.50 -14.24
CA VAL A 268 11.17 3.36 -15.66
C VAL A 268 11.97 2.07 -15.74
N ASP A 269 11.27 1.02 -16.11
CA ASP A 269 11.81 -0.27 -16.51
C ASP A 269 12.90 -0.82 -15.58
N ARG A 270 12.46 -1.51 -14.53
CA ARG A 270 13.02 -2.86 -14.35
C ARG A 270 12.53 -3.69 -15.53
N GLU A 271 13.12 -3.45 -16.69
CA GLU A 271 13.20 -4.46 -17.74
C GLU A 271 13.68 -5.71 -17.00
N ALA A 272 12.77 -6.68 -16.95
CA ALA A 272 13.16 -8.04 -16.72
C ALA A 272 14.32 -8.29 -17.67
N VAL A 273 15.52 -8.44 -17.11
CA VAL A 273 16.59 -9.22 -17.74
C VAL A 273 16.07 -10.66 -17.73
N ALA A 274 15.06 -10.91 -18.57
CA ALA A 274 14.78 -12.22 -19.08
C ALA A 274 15.97 -12.52 -19.99
N PRO A 275 16.77 -13.58 -19.75
CA PRO A 275 17.74 -14.03 -20.72
C PRO A 275 16.95 -14.38 -21.99
N GLY A 276 17.11 -13.56 -23.03
CA GLY A 276 16.32 -13.64 -24.24
C GLY A 276 16.49 -14.98 -24.95
N LEU A 277 15.46 -15.82 -24.86
CA LEU A 277 15.24 -17.00 -25.71
C LEU A 277 15.20 -16.65 -27.21
N LEU A 278 14.97 -15.38 -27.55
CA LEU A 278 15.01 -14.85 -28.92
C LEU A 278 16.41 -14.67 -29.51
N SER A 279 17.47 -14.72 -28.69
CA SER A 279 18.86 -14.72 -29.19
C SER A 279 19.34 -16.10 -29.64
N PHE A 280 18.63 -17.17 -29.25
CA PHE A 280 18.97 -18.54 -29.62
C PHE A 280 18.46 -18.91 -31.03
N VAL A 281 17.31 -18.39 -31.44
CA VAL A 281 16.73 -18.68 -32.77
C VAL A 281 17.55 -18.04 -33.91
N ARG A 282 18.17 -16.88 -33.67
CA ARG A 282 19.09 -16.26 -34.65
C ARG A 282 20.43 -16.97 -34.78
N ARG A 283 20.83 -17.80 -33.82
CA ARG A 283 22.11 -18.52 -33.84
C ARG A 283 22.03 -19.90 -34.52
N ILE A 284 20.82 -20.44 -34.69
CA ILE A 284 20.58 -21.75 -35.35
C ILE A 284 20.22 -21.58 -36.83
N GLY A 285 19.68 -20.43 -37.26
CA GLY A 285 19.34 -20.18 -38.67
C GLY A 285 20.53 -19.79 -39.59
N GLY A 286 21.74 -19.61 -39.06
CA GLY A 286 22.90 -19.10 -39.82
C GLY A 286 23.93 -20.14 -40.23
N LYS A 287 23.70 -21.44 -40.00
CA LYS A 287 24.70 -22.50 -40.27
C LYS A 287 24.27 -23.59 -41.26
N THR A 288 23.21 -23.38 -42.04
CA THR A 288 22.70 -24.38 -43.01
C THR A 288 22.69 -23.90 -44.46
N LEU A 289 23.60 -22.99 -44.84
CA LEU A 289 23.74 -22.49 -46.21
C LEU A 289 25.20 -22.39 -46.69
N ALA A 290 26.06 -23.28 -46.21
CA ALA A 290 27.39 -23.49 -46.76
C ALA A 290 27.80 -24.96 -46.59
N LEU A 291 27.24 -25.81 -47.47
CA LEU A 291 27.85 -27.00 -48.09
C LEU A 291 26.78 -27.72 -48.93
#